data_AF-A0AA43IML1-F1
#
_entry.id   AF-A0AA43IML1-F1
#
_cell.length_a   1.000
_cell.length_b   1.000
_cell.length_c   1.000
_cell.angle_alpha   90.00
_cell.angle_beta   90.00
_cell.angle_gamma   90.00
#
_symmetry.space_group_name_H-M   'P 1'
#
loop_
_entity.id
_entity.type
_entity.pdbx_description
1 polymer ?
#
loop_
_entity_poly.entity_id
_entity_poly.type
_entity_poly.pdbx_seq_one_letter_code
_entity_poly.pdbx_strand_id
1 'polypeptide(L)'
;MFMVWIDRLLEEGDFMAQLLKKLTIEVPTDLLARVTTASGQGVTPTVRRGLELVAAAGAYGRLRKFRGNVKFHVKLSELRQD
;
A
#
# COMPACT_ATOMS: atom_id res chain seq x y z
N MET A 1 25.05 -26.58 -8.29
CA MET A 1 25.92 -25.38 -8.41
C MET A 1 25.08 -24.13 -8.75
N PHE A 2 24.02 -23.87 -7.98
CA PHE A 2 23.18 -22.65 -8.09
C PHE A 2 23.00 -21.98 -6.71
N MET A 3 23.47 -22.65 -5.66
CA MET A 3 23.28 -22.29 -4.24
C MET A 3 24.32 -21.26 -3.76
N VAL A 4 25.54 -21.29 -4.29
CA VAL A 4 26.65 -20.39 -3.90
C VAL A 4 26.39 -18.92 -4.26
N TRP A 5 25.51 -18.66 -5.24
CA TRP A 5 25.15 -17.30 -5.65
C TRP A 5 24.14 -16.63 -4.72
N ILE A 6 23.35 -17.40 -3.95
CA ILE A 6 22.36 -16.85 -3.02
C ILE A 6 23.04 -16.44 -1.71
N ASP A 7 24.01 -17.22 -1.23
CA ASP A 7 24.74 -16.92 0.01
C ASP A 7 25.53 -15.61 -0.09
N ARG A 8 26.10 -15.30 -1.26
CA ARG A 8 26.86 -14.05 -1.47
C ARG A 8 25.99 -12.80 -1.49
N LEU A 9 24.69 -12.93 -1.79
CA LEU A 9 23.74 -11.81 -1.80
C LEU A 9 23.17 -11.50 -0.40
N LEU A 10 23.45 -12.34 0.60
CA LEU A 10 22.94 -12.18 1.97
C LEU A 10 23.90 -11.43 2.91
N GLU A 11 25.17 -11.20 2.54
CA GLU A 11 26.14 -10.57 3.44
C GLU A 11 26.25 -9.04 3.34
N GLU A 12 25.72 -8.38 2.30
CA GLU A 12 25.93 -6.93 2.08
C GLU A 12 24.67 -6.04 2.21
N GLY A 13 23.51 -6.58 2.62
CA GLY A 13 22.22 -5.85 2.59
C GLY A 13 21.36 -5.88 3.85
N ASP A 14 21.89 -6.36 4.99
CA ASP A 14 21.12 -6.77 6.18
C ASP A 14 20.56 -5.63 7.06
N PHE A 15 20.48 -4.38 6.59
CA PHE A 15 19.89 -3.29 7.38
C PHE A 15 18.43 -2.95 7.03
N MET A 16 17.85 -3.52 5.97
CA MET A 16 16.47 -3.23 5.53
C MET A 16 15.70 -4.46 5.00
N ALA A 17 16.04 -5.68 5.44
CA ALA A 17 15.25 -6.85 5.10
C ALA A 17 13.95 -6.85 5.93
N GLN A 18 12.93 -6.14 5.44
CA GLN A 18 11.57 -6.30 5.96
C GLN A 18 11.21 -7.80 5.90
N LEU A 19 10.96 -8.41 7.05
CA LEU A 19 10.55 -9.82 7.14
C LEU A 19 9.29 -10.06 6.28
N LEU A 20 9.47 -10.61 5.09
CA LEU A 20 8.38 -10.97 4.18
C LEU A 20 7.79 -12.32 4.59
N LYS A 21 6.47 -12.38 4.80
CA LYS A 21 5.73 -13.61 5.04
C LYS A 21 4.91 -13.98 3.80
N LYS A 22 4.97 -15.26 3.39
CA LYS A 22 4.14 -15.79 2.32
C LYS A 22 2.69 -15.91 2.79
N LEU A 23 1.76 -15.42 1.97
CA LEU A 23 0.32 -15.43 2.24
C LEU A 23 -0.38 -16.33 1.22
N THR A 24 -1.12 -17.33 1.70
CA THR A 24 -2.01 -18.17 0.89
C THR A 24 -3.44 -17.90 1.36
N ILE A 25 -4.29 -17.41 0.48
CA ILE A 25 -5.69 -17.08 0.76
C ILE A 25 -6.57 -17.47 -0.42
N GLU A 26 -7.80 -17.84 -0.14
CA GLU A 26 -8.82 -18.04 -1.16
C GLU A 26 -9.58 -16.73 -1.38
N VAL A 27 -9.70 -16.32 -2.64
CA VAL A 27 -10.33 -15.05 -3.03
C VAL A 27 -11.18 -15.29 -4.27
N PRO A 28 -12.38 -14.68 -4.39
CA PRO A 28 -13.20 -14.80 -5.59
C PRO A 28 -12.42 -14.39 -6.85
N THR A 29 -12.50 -15.20 -7.90
CA THR A 29 -11.77 -14.97 -9.16
C THR A 29 -12.19 -13.68 -9.84
N ASP A 30 -13.49 -13.35 -9.80
CA ASP A 30 -14.01 -12.09 -10.33
C ASP A 30 -13.41 -10.88 -9.61
N LEU A 31 -13.23 -10.97 -8.28
CA LEU A 31 -12.58 -9.90 -7.52
C LEU A 31 -11.15 -9.72 -8.02
N LEU A 32 -10.36 -10.80 -8.09
CA LEU A 32 -8.98 -10.76 -8.58
C LEU A 32 -8.87 -10.10 -9.96
N ALA A 33 -9.77 -10.45 -10.89
CA ALA A 33 -9.79 -9.86 -12.23
C ALA A 33 -10.07 -8.35 -12.20
N ARG A 34 -11.00 -7.89 -11.36
CA ARG A 34 -11.30 -6.46 -11.21
C ARG A 34 -10.13 -5.70 -10.62
N VAL A 35 -9.49 -6.22 -9.56
CA VAL A 35 -8.39 -5.51 -8.90
C VAL A 35 -7.15 -5.43 -9.78
N THR A 36 -6.80 -6.48 -10.53
CA THR A 36 -5.66 -6.44 -11.46
C THR A 36 -5.94 -5.54 -12.66
N THR A 37 -7.17 -5.53 -13.17
CA THR A 37 -7.58 -4.61 -14.25
C THR A 37 -7.52 -3.16 -13.77
N ALA A 38 -8.04 -2.87 -12.57
CA ALA A 38 -8.06 -1.53 -12.01
C ALA A 38 -6.67 -1.03 -11.57
N SER A 39 -5.80 -1.92 -11.08
CA SER A 39 -4.44 -1.54 -10.69
C SER A 39 -3.47 -1.49 -11.86
N GLY A 40 -3.77 -2.20 -12.97
CA GLY A 40 -2.84 -2.39 -14.08
C GLY A 40 -1.60 -3.23 -13.72
N GLN A 41 -1.62 -3.89 -12.56
CA GLN A 41 -0.49 -4.63 -11.99
C GLN A 41 -0.89 -6.07 -11.65
N GLY A 42 0.12 -6.91 -11.37
CA GLY A 42 -0.10 -8.28 -10.90
C GLY A 42 -0.76 -8.36 -9.52
N VAL A 43 -1.09 -9.58 -9.08
CA VAL A 43 -1.79 -9.84 -7.81
C VAL A 43 -0.97 -9.37 -6.60
N THR A 44 0.31 -9.73 -6.53
CA THR A 44 1.19 -9.39 -5.40
C THR A 44 1.31 -7.89 -5.09
N PRO A 45 1.66 -7.01 -6.05
CA PRO A 45 1.74 -5.58 -5.78
C PRO A 45 0.37 -4.98 -5.44
N THR A 46 -0.72 -5.48 -6.04
CA THR A 46 -2.09 -5.03 -5.74
C THR A 46 -2.49 -5.37 -4.31
N VAL A 47 -2.19 -6.59 -3.85
CA VAL A 47 -2.46 -7.03 -2.47
C VAL A 47 -1.63 -6.24 -1.47
N ARG A 48 -0.34 -6.02 -1.74
CA ARG A 48 0.54 -5.19 -0.90
C ARG A 48 -0.04 -3.78 -0.75
N ARG A 49 -0.41 -3.16 -1.87
CA ARG A 49 -0.98 -1.82 -1.88
C ARG A 49 -2.31 -1.77 -1.10
N GLY A 50 -3.16 -2.78 -1.26
CA GLY A 50 -4.40 -2.91 -0.51
C GLY A 50 -4.16 -2.95 1.00
N LEU A 51 -3.19 -3.76 1.46
CA LEU A 51 -2.82 -3.86 2.88
C LEU A 51 -2.27 -2.54 3.44
N GLU A 52 -1.43 -1.84 2.69
CA GLU A 52 -0.94 -0.50 3.06
C GLU A 52 -2.10 0.49 3.22
N LEU A 53 -3.06 0.48 2.30
CA LEU A 53 -4.24 1.36 2.36
C LEU A 53 -5.10 1.05 3.59
N VAL A 54 -5.31 -0.22 3.92
CA VAL A 54 -6.05 -0.63 5.12
C VAL A 54 -5.30 -0.23 6.40
N ALA A 55 -3.99 -0.42 6.45
CA ALA A 55 -3.18 0.04 7.58
C ALA A 55 -3.25 1.57 7.75
N ALA A 56 -3.20 2.31 6.64
CA ALA A 56 -3.37 3.76 6.64
C ALA A 56 -4.82 4.20 6.95
N ALA A 57 -5.82 3.37 6.65
CA ALA A 57 -7.23 3.68 6.88
C ALA A 57 -7.55 3.93 8.36
N GLY A 58 -6.80 3.32 9.29
CA GLY A 58 -6.89 3.67 10.71
C GLY A 58 -6.52 5.13 11.00
N ALA A 59 -5.49 5.65 10.33
CA ALA A 59 -5.10 7.06 10.42
C ALA A 59 -6.14 7.98 9.74
N TYR A 60 -6.62 7.60 8.55
CA TYR A 60 -7.69 8.33 7.87
C TYR A 60 -9.00 8.34 8.67
N GLY A 61 -9.34 7.25 9.35
CA GLY A 61 -10.52 7.16 10.22
C GLY A 61 -10.42 8.15 11.39
N ARG A 62 -9.26 8.26 12.02
CA ARG A 62 -9.01 9.27 13.07
C ARG A 62 -9.11 10.69 12.51
N LEU A 63 -8.51 10.99 11.36
CA LEU A 63 -8.63 12.30 10.70
C LEU A 63 -10.07 12.64 10.32
N ARG A 64 -10.87 11.66 9.86
CA ARG A 64 -12.29 11.86 9.56
C ARG A 64 -13.11 12.21 10.80
N LYS A 65 -12.73 11.77 12.01
CA LYS A 65 -13.38 12.19 13.27
C LYS A 65 -13.16 13.67 13.60
N PHE A 66 -12.12 14.29 13.05
CA PHE A 66 -11.86 15.73 13.16
C PHE A 66 -12.51 16.54 12.02
N ARG A 67 -13.17 15.89 11.05
CA ARG A 67 -13.91 16.56 9.98
C ARG A 67 -15.09 17.32 10.58
N GLY A 68 -15.09 18.66 10.46
CA GLY A 68 -16.09 19.55 11.06
C GLY A 68 -15.70 20.14 12.42
N ASN A 69 -14.67 19.60 13.09
CA ASN A 69 -14.10 20.18 14.33
C ASN A 69 -13.02 21.24 14.06
N VAL A 70 -12.41 21.21 12.88
CA VAL A 70 -11.39 22.19 12.47
C VAL A 70 -12.01 23.13 11.44
N LYS A 71 -12.08 24.43 11.77
CA LYS A 71 -12.46 25.48 10.80
C LYS A 71 -11.32 25.64 9.80
N PHE A 72 -11.42 24.97 8.66
CA PHE A 72 -10.57 25.27 7.52
C PHE A 72 -10.97 26.64 6.96
N HIS A 73 -10.23 27.68 7.32
CA HIS A 73 -10.34 28.99 6.68
C HIS A 73 -9.64 28.94 5.32
N VAL A 74 -10.29 28.28 4.37
CA VAL A 74 -9.85 28.30 2.97
C VAL A 74 -10.68 29.37 2.27
N LYS A 75 -10.07 30.51 1.96
CA LYS A 75 -10.68 31.51 1.09
C LYS A 75 -10.72 30.96 -0.32
N LEU A 76 -11.92 30.63 -0.78
CA LEU A 76 -12.16 30.07 -2.12
C LEU A 76 -11.60 30.97 -3.25
N SER A 77 -11.51 32.28 -3.01
CA SER A 77 -10.96 33.28 -3.92
C SER A 77 -9.44 33.20 -4.10
N GLU A 78 -8.70 32.60 -3.16
CA GLU A 78 -7.24 32.48 -3.20
C GLU A 78 -6.80 31.15 -3.84
N LEU A 79 -7.68 30.14 -3.90
CA LEU A 79 -7.36 28.82 -4.48
C LEU A 79 -7.53 28.73 -6.00
N ARG A 80 -8.18 29.71 -6.63
CA ARG A 80 -8.43 29.74 -8.08
C ARG A 80 -7.58 30.83 -8.75
N GLN A 81 -6.29 30.76 -8.51
CA GLN A 81 -5.27 31.44 -9.31
C GLN A 81 -4.41 30.32 -9.90
N ASP A 82 -4.68 30.01 -11.18
CA ASP A 82 -4.21 28.86 -11.99
C ASP A 82 -4.80 27.48 -11.64
#